data_AF-A0A821Q8H9-F1
#
_entry.id   AF-A0A821Q8H9-F1
#
_cell.length_a   1.000
_cell.length_b   1.000
_cell.length_c   1.000
_cell.angle_alpha   90.00
_cell.angle_beta   90.00
_cell.angle_gamma   90.00
#
_symmetry.space_group_name_H-M   'P 1'
#
loop_
_entity.id
_entity.type
_entity.pdbx_description
1 polymer ?
#
loop_
_entity_poly.entity_id
_entity_poly.type
_entity_poly.pdbx_seq_one_letter_code
_entity_poly.pdbx_strand_id
1 'polypeptide(L)'
;MRPDDNEFIKIPTPGGKYLLMVEGYTYSAIKVSEIVKIPTPNGNFLLMIDGYTYSQHRNIYWICSSAKRKGCKARVHYFGDRVVKCQAYHTHPPPRYCYRNGLYIKY
;
A
#
# COMPACT_ATOMS: atom_id res chain seq x y z
N MET A 1 23.05 12.88 -1.96
CA MET A 1 22.64 11.50 -2.28
C MET A 1 21.51 11.12 -1.33
N ARG A 2 20.31 10.85 -1.86
CA ARG A 2 19.25 10.26 -1.05
C ARG A 2 19.65 8.79 -0.82
N PRO A 3 19.40 8.19 0.36
CA PRO A 3 19.51 6.75 0.50
C PRO A 3 18.39 6.13 -0.34
N ASP A 4 18.67 5.97 -1.63
CA ASP A 4 18.02 4.98 -2.46
C ASP A 4 18.51 3.61 -1.97
N ASP A 5 17.61 2.63 -2.06
CA ASP A 5 17.75 1.24 -1.60
C ASP A 5 17.35 0.98 -0.13
N ASN A 6 16.05 1.08 0.14
CA ASN A 6 15.42 0.26 1.17
C ASN A 6 15.54 -1.22 0.74
N GLU A 7 16.68 -1.83 1.05
CA GLU A 7 17.00 -3.20 0.69
C GLU A 7 16.14 -4.17 1.51
N PHE A 8 15.18 -4.83 0.85
CA PHE A 8 14.35 -5.84 1.49
C PHE A 8 15.16 -7.13 1.63
N ILE A 9 15.51 -7.50 2.86
CA ILE A 9 16.18 -8.78 3.11
C ILE A 9 15.11 -9.89 3.15
N LYS A 10 15.24 -10.89 2.27
CA LYS A 10 14.38 -12.08 2.29
C LYS A 10 14.86 -13.04 3.36
N ILE A 11 14.06 -13.24 4.41
CA ILE A 11 14.34 -14.19 5.48
C ILE A 11 13.59 -15.50 5.17
N PRO A 12 14.27 -16.63 4.95
CA PRO A 12 13.62 -17.91 4.70
C PRO A 12 12.86 -18.38 5.94
N THR A 13 11.69 -18.98 5.73
CA THR A 13 10.91 -19.63 6.80
C THR A 13 10.95 -21.16 6.61
N PRO A 14 10.79 -21.95 7.69
CA PRO A 14 10.77 -23.41 7.59
C PRO A 14 9.71 -23.97 6.63
N GLY A 15 8.62 -23.22 6.40
CA GLY A 15 7.54 -23.59 5.48
C GLY A 15 7.76 -23.20 4.01
N GLY A 16 8.98 -22.80 3.62
CA GLY A 16 9.33 -22.48 2.23
C GLY A 16 8.85 -21.11 1.73
N LYS A 17 8.20 -20.31 2.57
CA LYS A 17 7.90 -18.89 2.30
C LYS A 17 9.05 -18.00 2.78
N TYR A 18 9.05 -16.73 2.38
CA TYR A 18 9.98 -15.72 2.88
C TYR A 18 9.25 -14.66 3.71
N LEU A 19 9.92 -14.12 4.72
CA LEU A 19 9.60 -12.81 5.30
C LEU A 19 10.44 -11.74 4.60
N LEU A 20 9.93 -10.53 4.53
CA LEU A 20 10.67 -9.35 4.13
C LEU A 20 11.08 -8.59 5.38
N MET A 21 12.38 -8.34 5.57
CA MET A 21 12.86 -7.47 6.64
C MET A 21 13.15 -6.08 6.08
N VAL A 22 12.62 -5.06 6.75
CA VAL A 22 12.84 -3.64 6.44
C VAL A 22 12.96 -2.87 7.75
N GLU A 23 14.05 -2.11 7.91
CA GLU A 23 14.32 -1.29 9.10
C GLU A 23 14.18 -2.06 10.44
N GLY A 24 14.58 -3.34 10.46
CA GLY A 24 14.52 -4.20 11.65
C GLY A 24 13.15 -4.86 11.91
N TYR A 25 12.13 -4.59 11.09
CA TYR A 25 10.82 -5.22 11.18
C TYR A 25 10.66 -6.28 10.09
N THR A 26 10.12 -7.45 10.46
CA THR A 26 9.78 -8.50 9.49
C THR A 26 8.31 -8.45 9.10
N TYR A 27 8.04 -8.72 7.84
CA TYR A 27 6.71 -8.73 7.26
C TYR A 27 6.54 -10.00 6.43
N SER A 28 5.32 -10.52 6.36
CA SER A 28 5.05 -11.62 5.43
C SER A 28 5.22 -11.13 3.99
N ALA A 29 6.05 -11.82 3.20
CA ALA A 29 6.19 -11.51 1.77
C ALA A 29 4.87 -11.84 1.06
N ILE A 30 4.13 -10.81 0.65
CA ILE A 30 2.93 -10.97 -0.16
C ILE A 30 3.23 -10.40 -1.53
N LYS A 31 2.91 -11.16 -2.58
CA LYS A 31 2.96 -10.66 -3.96
C LYS A 31 1.98 -9.49 -4.05
N VAL A 32 2.51 -8.29 -4.21
CA VAL A 32 1.69 -7.10 -4.44
C VAL A 32 1.29 -7.07 -5.91
N SER A 33 0.03 -6.71 -6.18
CA SER A 33 -0.42 -6.30 -7.51
C SER A 33 0.30 -5.02 -7.95
N GLU A 34 0.11 -4.61 -9.20
CA GLU A 34 0.53 -3.28 -9.66
C GLU A 34 0.04 -2.18 -8.70
N ILE A 35 0.93 -1.23 -8.41
CA ILE A 35 0.68 -0.10 -7.52
C ILE A 35 0.41 1.11 -8.40
N VAL A 36 -0.76 1.71 -8.25
CA VAL A 36 -1.14 2.91 -9.02
C VAL A 36 -1.19 4.13 -8.10
N LYS A 37 -0.57 5.23 -8.52
CA LYS A 37 -0.67 6.54 -7.84
C LYS A 37 -1.80 7.35 -8.45
N ILE A 38 -2.77 7.73 -7.64
CA ILE A 38 -3.89 8.59 -8.05
C ILE A 38 -3.64 9.99 -7.48
N PRO A 39 -3.30 11.00 -8.30
CA PRO A 39 -3.06 12.35 -7.80
C PRO A 39 -4.33 12.93 -7.18
N THR A 40 -4.14 13.76 -6.16
CA THR A 40 -5.20 14.53 -5.50
C THR A 40 -4.99 16.01 -5.77
N PRO A 41 -6.04 16.86 -5.70
CA PRO A 41 -5.92 18.30 -5.95
C PRO A 41 -4.90 19.01 -5.05
N ASN A 42 -4.62 18.46 -3.87
CA ASN A 42 -3.74 19.08 -2.87
C ASN A 42 -2.25 18.72 -3.07
N GLY A 43 -1.87 18.18 -4.22
CA GLY A 43 -0.49 17.79 -4.54
C GLY A 43 -0.03 16.45 -3.93
N ASN A 44 -0.84 15.82 -3.09
CA ASN A 44 -0.62 14.46 -2.60
C ASN A 44 -1.18 13.41 -3.58
N PHE A 45 -0.96 12.12 -3.33
CA PHE A 45 -1.58 11.03 -4.08
C PHE A 45 -2.19 9.97 -3.15
N LEU A 46 -3.14 9.20 -3.69
CA LEU A 46 -3.60 7.95 -3.11
C LEU A 46 -2.84 6.78 -3.77
N LEU A 47 -2.55 5.75 -3.00
CA LEU A 47 -2.10 4.46 -3.53
C LEU A 47 -3.32 3.59 -3.81
N MET A 48 -3.44 3.06 -5.03
CA MET A 48 -4.41 2.03 -5.37
C MET A 48 -3.71 0.68 -5.49
N ILE A 49 -4.24 -0.30 -4.75
CA ILE A 49 -3.73 -1.67 -4.67
C ILE A 49 -4.94 -2.60 -4.57
N ASP A 50 -5.03 -3.59 -5.45
CA ASP A 50 -6.17 -4.51 -5.53
C ASP A 50 -7.55 -3.80 -5.52
N GLY A 51 -7.65 -2.65 -6.20
CA GLY A 51 -8.87 -1.82 -6.27
C GLY A 51 -9.17 -0.98 -5.02
N TYR A 52 -8.43 -1.15 -3.94
CA TYR A 52 -8.57 -0.33 -2.73
C TYR A 52 -7.63 0.85 -2.75
N THR A 53 -8.09 2.00 -2.23
CA THR A 53 -7.26 3.19 -2.12
C THR A 53 -6.78 3.44 -0.70
N TYR A 54 -5.55 3.91 -0.58
CA TYR A 54 -4.88 4.22 0.68
C TYR A 54 -4.39 5.67 0.64
N SER A 55 -4.50 6.35 1.78
CA SER A 55 -3.95 7.69 1.99
C SER A 55 -2.71 7.61 2.87
N GLN A 56 -1.70 8.41 2.57
CA GLN A 56 -0.50 8.50 3.38
C GLN A 56 -0.83 8.91 4.81
N HIS A 57 -0.23 8.23 5.76
CA HIS A 57 -0.38 8.47 7.18
C HIS A 57 0.99 8.37 7.86
N ARG A 58 1.58 9.51 8.24
CA ARG A 58 3.01 9.59 8.58
C ARG A 58 3.90 9.16 7.38
N ASN A 59 5.21 9.05 7.57
CA ASN A 59 6.15 8.92 6.45
C ASN A 59 6.00 7.60 5.64
N ILE A 60 5.92 6.45 6.32
CA ILE A 60 5.98 5.12 5.67
C ILE A 60 4.64 4.37 5.64
N TYR A 61 3.69 4.75 6.50
CA TYR A 61 2.42 4.03 6.65
C TYR A 61 1.35 4.62 5.76
N TRP A 62 0.53 3.75 5.19
CA TRP A 62 -0.61 4.11 4.36
C TRP A 62 -1.84 3.37 4.88
N ILE A 63 -2.90 4.12 5.17
CA ILE A 63 -4.14 3.58 5.71
C ILE A 63 -5.23 3.60 4.66
N CYS A 64 -6.17 2.66 4.71
CA CYS A 64 -7.31 2.67 3.81
C CYS A 64 -8.01 4.04 3.83
N SER A 65 -8.29 4.58 2.65
CA SER A 65 -8.95 5.89 2.47
C SER A 65 -10.36 5.93 3.09
N SER A 66 -10.96 4.76 3.34
CA SER A 66 -12.24 4.61 4.02
C SER A 66 -12.10 4.36 5.53
N ALA A 67 -10.91 4.42 6.11
CA ALA A 67 -10.70 4.20 7.55
C ALA A 67 -11.58 5.10 8.42
N LYS A 68 -11.58 6.42 8.14
CA LYS A 68 -12.41 7.39 8.88
C LYS A 68 -13.91 7.20 8.67
N ARG A 69 -14.34 6.85 7.45
CA ARG A 69 -15.77 6.79 7.07
C ARG A 69 -16.43 5.44 7.39
N LYS A 70 -15.68 4.33 7.27
CA LYS A 70 -16.18 2.96 7.35
C LYS A 70 -15.51 2.14 8.47
N GLY A 71 -14.67 2.76 9.30
CA GLY A 71 -13.94 2.06 10.37
C GLY A 71 -12.92 1.03 9.87
N CYS A 72 -12.51 1.10 8.60
CA CYS A 72 -11.59 0.14 8.02
C CYS A 72 -10.21 0.22 8.67
N LYS A 73 -9.68 -0.93 9.07
CA LYS A 73 -8.35 -1.04 9.72
C LYS A 73 -7.26 -1.46 8.75
N ALA A 74 -7.53 -1.53 7.44
CA ALA A 74 -6.54 -1.97 6.49
C ALA A 74 -5.37 -0.97 6.36
N ARG A 75 -4.13 -1.48 6.38
CA ARG A 75 -2.88 -0.71 6.39
C ARG A 75 -1.77 -1.40 5.59
N VAL A 76 -0.97 -0.60 4.92
CA VAL A 76 0.19 -1.03 4.15
C VAL A 76 1.38 -0.09 4.40
N HIS A 77 2.59 -0.59 4.16
CA HIS A 77 3.80 0.21 4.12
C HIS A 77 4.21 0.39 2.67
N TYR A 78 4.56 1.62 2.31
CA TYR A 78 4.97 1.94 0.95
C TYR A 78 6.39 2.49 0.96
N PHE A 79 7.26 1.81 0.23
CA PHE A 79 8.68 2.08 0.14
C PHE A 79 9.05 2.46 -1.30
N GLY A 80 8.45 3.52 -1.84
CA GLY A 80 8.81 4.09 -3.14
C GLY A 80 8.36 3.27 -4.36
N ASP A 81 8.84 2.04 -4.52
CA ASP A 81 8.47 1.12 -5.61
C ASP A 81 7.70 -0.10 -5.09
N ARG A 82 7.78 -0.38 -3.79
CA ARG A 82 7.25 -1.61 -3.18
C ARG A 82 6.23 -1.31 -2.10
N VAL A 83 5.28 -2.22 -1.95
CA VAL A 83 4.31 -2.20 -0.85
C VAL A 83 4.38 -3.49 -0.06
N VAL A 84 4.31 -3.37 1.26
CA VAL A 84 4.16 -4.50 2.17
C VAL A 84 2.84 -4.38 2.91
N LYS A 85 2.06 -5.46 2.94
CA LYS A 85 0.76 -5.47 3.61
C LYS A 85 0.95 -5.88 5.08
N CYS A 86 0.54 -5.00 6.00
CA CYS A 86 0.61 -5.27 7.45
C CYS A 86 -0.76 -5.66 8.02
N GLN A 87 -1.84 -5.11 7.44
CA GLN A 87 -3.21 -5.46 7.77
C GLN A 87 -4.05 -5.36 6.48
N ALA A 88 -4.12 -6.45 5.72
CA ALA A 88 -4.70 -6.42 4.36
C ALA A 88 -6.23 -6.53 4.33
N TYR A 89 -6.87 -6.90 5.44
CA TYR A 89 -8.29 -7.20 5.46
C TYR A 89 -9.13 -5.92 5.46
N HIS A 90 -9.96 -5.76 4.43
CA HIS A 90 -10.93 -4.67 4.32
C HIS A 90 -12.29 -5.14 4.81
N THR A 91 -12.96 -4.29 5.60
CA THR A 91 -14.32 -4.52 6.10
C THR A 91 -15.39 -3.94 5.19
N HIS A 92 -15.04 -3.64 3.94
CA HIS A 92 -15.92 -3.02 2.95
C HIS A 92 -15.53 -3.39 1.52
N PRO A 93 -16.46 -3.27 0.55
CA PRO A 93 -16.11 -3.41 -0.85
C PRO A 93 -15.18 -2.29 -1.33
N PRO A 94 -14.40 -2.52 -2.39
CA PRO A 94 -13.59 -1.49 -3.02
C PRO A 94 -14.43 -0.26 -3.42
N PRO A 95 -13.88 0.95 -3.34
CA PRO A 95 -14.50 2.12 -3.95
C PRO A 95 -14.59 1.95 -5.48
N ARG A 96 -15.61 2.55 -6.10
CA ARG A 96 -15.74 2.57 -7.56
C ARG A 96 -14.90 3.71 -8.14
N TYR A 97 -14.03 3.36 -9.08
CA TYR A 97 -13.29 4.31 -9.89
C TYR A 97 -13.52 3.98 -11.36
N CYS A 98 -13.61 5.00 -12.21
CA CYS A 98 -13.50 4.85 -13.65
C CYS A 98 -12.14 5.39 -14.13
N TYR A 99 -11.54 4.73 -15.11
CA TYR A 99 -10.32 5.21 -15.75
C TYR A 99 -10.70 5.94 -17.04
N ARG A 100 -10.42 7.24 -17.09
CA ARG A 100 -10.76 8.10 -18.23
C ARG A 100 -9.63 9.09 -18.48
N ASN A 101 -9.21 9.22 -19.75
CA ASN A 101 -8.15 10.15 -20.17
C ASN A 101 -6.85 10.03 -19.34
N GLY A 102 -6.44 8.81 -19.02
CA GLY A 102 -5.23 8.58 -18.21
C GLY A 102 -5.40 8.76 -16.70
N LEU A 103 -6.61 9.09 -16.22
CA LEU A 103 -6.87 9.44 -14.83
C LEU A 103 -7.92 8.53 -14.19
N TYR A 104 -7.72 8.23 -12.91
CA TYR A 104 -8.70 7.55 -12.07
C TYR A 104 -9.66 8.57 -11.46
N ILE A 105 -10.94 8.51 -11.85
CA ILE A 105 -12.00 9.37 -11.36
C ILE A 105 -12.89 8.55 -10.43
N LYS A 106 -13.11 9.05 -9.22
CA LYS A 106 -13.97 8.38 -8.24
C LYS A 106 -15.45 8.63 -8.57
N TYR A 107 -16.26 7.57 -8.50
CA TYR A 107 -17.72 7.62 -8.66
C TYR A 107 -18.43 7.55 -7.30
#